data_AF-A0A368KN13-F1
#
_entry.id   AF-A0A368KN13-F1
#
_cell.length_a   1.000
_cell.length_b   1.000
_cell.length_c   1.000
_cell.angle_alpha   90.00
_cell.angle_beta   90.00
_cell.angle_gamma   90.00
#
_symmetry.space_group_name_H-M   'P 1'
#
loop_
_entity.id
_entity.type
_entity.pdbx_description
1 polymer ?
#
loop_
_entity_poly.entity_id
_entity_poly.type
_entity_poly.pdbx_seq_one_letter_code
_entity_poly.pdbx_strand_id
1 'polypeptide(L)'
;MECPTNGVAPTTKPKPYSNPRNRPKYAEGQVEKVWENAKQADGKVYDPNTGAELTWDPTKPRTRQWDMGHKPGKKYADLHKDYMDGKITKEEFLREYRDPNKYWPEDWLENQSHKWE
;
A
#
# COMPACT_ATOMS: atom_id res chain seq x y z
N MET A 1 8.47 -23.37 53.39
CA MET A 1 8.21 -22.00 52.90
C MET A 1 8.51 -22.03 51.41
N GLU A 2 7.49 -22.34 50.62
CA GLU A 2 7.63 -22.55 49.18
C GLU A 2 7.35 -21.22 48.49
N CYS A 3 8.31 -20.73 47.71
CA CYS A 3 8.18 -19.49 46.95
C CYS A 3 7.20 -19.72 45.77
N PRO A 4 6.25 -18.81 45.50
CA PRO A 4 5.31 -18.99 44.41
C PRO A 4 6.00 -18.95 43.05
N THR A 5 5.58 -19.83 42.16
CA THR A 5 6.06 -19.99 40.79
C THR A 5 5.73 -18.76 39.95
N ASN A 6 6.75 -18.20 39.31
CA ASN A 6 6.62 -17.14 38.32
C ASN A 6 5.77 -17.64 37.14
N GLY A 7 4.54 -17.13 37.04
CA GLY A 7 3.70 -17.28 35.85
C GLY A 7 4.30 -16.48 34.70
N VAL A 8 4.90 -17.18 33.73
CA VAL A 8 5.32 -16.58 32.46
C VAL A 8 4.06 -16.18 31.71
N ALA A 9 3.83 -14.88 31.56
CA ALA A 9 2.74 -14.35 30.74
C ALA A 9 2.84 -14.91 29.31
N PRO A 10 1.72 -15.35 28.68
CA PRO A 10 1.76 -15.81 27.31
C PRO A 10 2.19 -14.64 26.42
N THR A 11 3.34 -14.76 25.77
CA THR A 11 3.82 -13.80 24.78
C THR A 11 2.93 -13.90 23.54
N THR A 12 1.80 -13.20 23.56
CA THR A 12 0.92 -13.07 22.39
C THR A 12 1.75 -12.46 21.27
N LYS A 13 2.04 -13.26 20.23
CA LYS A 13 2.72 -12.76 19.03
C LYS A 13 1.96 -11.54 18.51
N PRO A 14 2.66 -10.43 18.22
CA PRO A 14 1.99 -9.24 17.72
C PRO A 14 1.26 -9.60 16.42
N LYS A 15 0.04 -9.08 16.27
CA LYS A 15 -0.76 -9.23 15.05
C LYS A 15 0.12 -8.85 13.84
N PRO A 16 0.14 -9.65 12.76
CA PRO A 16 0.90 -9.31 11.56
C PRO A 16 0.58 -7.88 11.10
N TYR A 17 1.56 -7.15 10.59
CA TYR A 17 1.39 -5.76 10.12
C TYR A 17 0.82 -4.77 11.17
N SER A 18 0.91 -5.08 12.47
CA SER A 18 0.47 -4.17 13.54
C SER A 18 1.19 -2.83 13.55
N ASN A 19 2.46 -2.80 13.11
CA ASN A 19 3.17 -1.56 12.86
C ASN A 19 2.75 -0.99 11.49
N PRO A 20 2.09 0.19 11.43
CA PRO A 20 1.63 0.79 10.17
C PRO A 20 2.79 1.17 9.21
N ARG A 21 4.03 1.24 9.71
CA ARG A 21 5.23 1.42 8.87
C ARG A 21 5.65 0.13 8.15
N ASN A 22 5.26 -1.03 8.65
CA ASN A 22 5.59 -2.32 8.08
C ASN A 22 4.47 -2.75 7.11
N ARG A 23 4.35 -2.03 5.98
CA ARG A 23 3.35 -2.34 4.96
C ARG A 23 3.65 -3.69 4.28
N PRO A 24 2.62 -4.43 3.81
CA PRO A 24 2.83 -5.62 3.02
C PRO A 24 3.60 -5.32 1.73
N LYS A 25 4.28 -6.34 1.20
CA LYS A 25 4.81 -6.28 -0.17
C LYS A 25 3.65 -6.35 -1.16
N TYR A 26 3.79 -5.59 -2.25
CA TYR A 26 2.92 -5.72 -3.42
C TYR A 26 2.95 -7.14 -4.00
N ALA A 27 1.88 -7.52 -4.67
CA ALA A 27 1.83 -8.75 -5.44
C ALA A 27 2.75 -8.67 -6.66
N GLU A 28 3.18 -9.83 -7.16
CA GLU A 28 3.93 -9.93 -8.39
C GLU A 28 3.09 -9.38 -9.57
N GLY A 29 3.70 -8.52 -10.41
CA GLY A 29 3.01 -7.88 -11.52
C GLY A 29 2.03 -6.77 -11.12
N GLN A 30 1.90 -6.43 -9.83
CA GLN A 30 0.92 -5.43 -9.38
C GLN A 30 1.27 -4.03 -9.89
N VAL A 31 2.56 -3.68 -9.87
CA VAL A 31 3.06 -2.36 -10.30
C VAL A 31 2.80 -2.18 -11.80
N GLU A 32 3.14 -3.20 -12.58
CA GLU A 32 2.92 -3.28 -14.03
C GLU A 32 1.44 -3.13 -14.34
N LYS A 33 0.57 -3.89 -13.65
CA LYS A 33 -0.89 -3.80 -13.85
C LYS A 33 -1.44 -2.42 -13.54
N VAL A 34 -0.95 -1.75 -12.50
CA VAL A 34 -1.38 -0.39 -12.16
C VAL A 34 -1.01 0.59 -13.27
N TRP A 35 0.20 0.46 -13.81
CA TRP A 35 0.66 1.27 -14.93
C TRP A 35 -0.16 1.01 -16.19
N GLU A 36 -0.33 -0.25 -16.58
CA GLU A 36 -1.11 -0.62 -17.76
C GLU A 36 -2.58 -0.18 -17.66
N ASN A 37 -3.19 -0.31 -16.47
CA ASN A 37 -4.56 0.13 -16.21
C ASN A 37 -4.72 1.67 -16.27
N ALA A 38 -3.63 2.41 -16.08
CA ALA A 38 -3.64 3.87 -16.12
C ALA A 38 -3.35 4.44 -17.52
N LYS A 39 -2.97 3.59 -18.49
CA LYS A 39 -2.76 4.03 -19.87
C LYS A 39 -4.07 4.52 -20.47
N GLN A 40 -4.03 5.72 -21.04
CA GLN A 40 -5.13 6.28 -21.79
C GLN A 40 -5.10 5.79 -23.25
N ALA A 41 -6.08 6.24 -24.05
CA ALA A 41 -6.21 5.84 -25.45
C ALA A 41 -5.02 6.24 -26.33
N ASP A 42 -4.23 7.21 -25.90
CA ASP A 42 -2.98 7.65 -26.52
C ASP A 42 -1.77 6.79 -26.13
N GLY A 43 -1.95 5.80 -25.24
CA GLY A 43 -0.90 4.93 -24.73
C GLY A 43 -0.05 5.55 -23.62
N LYS A 44 -0.38 6.78 -23.17
CA LYS A 44 0.35 7.50 -22.12
C LYS A 44 -0.34 7.37 -20.77
N VAL A 45 0.43 7.58 -19.72
CA VAL A 45 -0.04 7.59 -18.33
C VAL A 45 0.08 9.00 -17.81
N TYR A 46 -0.93 9.45 -17.08
CA TYR A 46 -0.97 10.79 -16.50
C TYR A 46 -1.26 10.70 -15.00
N ASP A 47 -0.64 11.58 -14.23
CA ASP A 47 -0.99 11.78 -12.83
C ASP A 47 -2.44 12.31 -12.77
N PRO A 48 -3.36 11.62 -12.10
CA PRO A 48 -4.76 11.99 -12.05
C PRO A 48 -5.06 13.21 -11.16
N ASN A 49 -4.14 13.61 -10.28
CA ASN A 49 -4.28 14.82 -9.47
C ASN A 49 -3.83 16.08 -10.22
N THR A 50 -2.78 15.97 -11.04
CA THR A 50 -2.14 17.12 -11.69
C THR A 50 -2.31 17.16 -13.21
N GLY A 51 -2.61 16.04 -13.84
CA GLY A 51 -2.61 15.86 -15.29
C GLY A 51 -1.22 15.76 -15.92
N ALA A 52 -0.14 15.67 -15.11
CA ALA A 52 1.22 15.56 -15.61
C ALA A 52 1.45 14.21 -16.31
N GLU A 53 2.09 14.21 -17.48
CA GLU A 53 2.49 12.98 -18.15
C GLU A 53 3.58 12.26 -17.34
N LEU A 54 3.35 10.99 -17.02
CA LEU A 54 4.28 10.14 -16.30
C LEU A 54 5.02 9.23 -17.27
N THR A 55 6.30 9.00 -16.98
CA THR A 55 7.15 8.08 -17.76
C THR A 55 7.66 6.95 -16.87
N TRP A 56 7.67 5.72 -17.38
CA TRP A 56 8.20 4.57 -16.67
C TRP A 56 9.07 3.70 -17.56
N ASP A 57 10.32 3.51 -17.12
CA ASP A 57 11.26 2.54 -17.64
C ASP A 57 11.30 1.33 -16.68
N PRO A 58 10.69 0.19 -17.04
CA PRO A 58 10.65 -1.00 -16.20
C PRO A 58 12.03 -1.69 -16.07
N THR A 59 13.03 -1.30 -16.87
CA THR A 59 14.41 -1.79 -16.73
C THR A 59 15.17 -1.08 -15.61
N LYS A 60 14.64 0.04 -15.11
CA LYS A 60 15.22 0.85 -14.03
C LYS A 60 14.40 0.73 -12.74
N PRO A 61 15.02 1.01 -11.58
CA PRO A 61 14.27 1.10 -10.33
C PRO A 61 13.12 2.11 -10.44
N ARG A 62 11.90 1.73 -10.01
CA ARG A 62 10.72 2.60 -10.05
C ARG A 62 10.91 3.90 -9.23
N THR A 63 11.72 3.85 -8.18
CA THR A 63 11.97 4.98 -7.30
C THR A 63 12.32 6.23 -8.11
N ARG A 64 11.63 7.34 -7.84
CA ARG A 64 11.77 8.63 -8.56
C ARG A 64 11.19 8.70 -9.99
N GLN A 65 10.56 7.64 -10.48
CA GLN A 65 9.85 7.69 -11.77
C GLN A 65 8.36 8.01 -11.58
N TRP A 66 7.72 7.32 -10.62
CA TRP A 66 6.33 7.55 -10.22
C TRP A 66 6.06 6.78 -8.93
N ASP A 67 5.01 7.15 -8.19
CA ASP A 67 4.57 6.47 -6.98
C ASP A 67 3.18 5.84 -7.07
N MET A 68 2.97 4.79 -6.28
CA MET A 68 1.69 4.10 -6.18
C MET A 68 0.78 4.87 -5.22
N GLY A 69 0.10 5.88 -5.74
CA GLY A 69 -0.93 6.60 -5.02
C GLY A 69 -2.15 5.71 -4.77
N HIS A 70 -2.85 5.94 -3.67
CA HIS A 70 -4.13 5.29 -3.40
C HIS A 70 -5.26 6.12 -3.99
N LYS A 71 -6.20 5.47 -4.66
CA LYS A 71 -7.41 6.13 -5.13
C LYS A 71 -8.23 6.71 -3.96
N PRO A 72 -9.04 7.76 -4.20
CA PRO A 72 -9.92 8.32 -3.18
C PRO A 72 -10.75 7.25 -2.46
N GLY A 73 -10.76 7.30 -1.12
CA GLY A 73 -11.49 6.34 -0.28
C GLY A 73 -10.85 4.94 -0.18
N LYS A 74 -9.65 4.74 -0.72
CA LYS A 74 -8.86 3.50 -0.62
C LYS A 74 -7.56 3.69 0.15
N LYS A 75 -7.51 4.66 1.08
CA LYS A 75 -6.32 4.96 1.88
C LYS A 75 -5.86 3.72 2.64
N TYR A 76 -4.54 3.53 2.71
CA TYR A 76 -3.94 2.46 3.51
C TYR A 76 -4.36 2.54 4.98
N ALA A 77 -4.49 3.75 5.54
CA ALA A 77 -4.84 3.96 6.94
C ALA A 77 -6.21 3.35 7.29
N ASP A 78 -7.21 3.51 6.44
CA ASP A 78 -8.56 2.97 6.66
C ASP A 78 -8.54 1.44 6.59
N LEU A 79 -7.88 0.88 5.58
CA LEU A 79 -7.74 -0.56 5.41
C LEU A 79 -6.95 -1.20 6.58
N HIS A 80 -5.89 -0.54 7.03
CA HIS A 80 -5.08 -0.97 8.18
C HIS A 80 -5.90 -0.91 9.46
N LYS A 81 -6.68 0.17 9.66
CA LYS A 81 -7.57 0.32 10.81
C LYS A 81 -8.61 -0.80 10.86
N ASP A 82 -9.29 -1.08 9.75
CA ASP A 82 -10.30 -2.15 9.71
C ASP A 82 -9.69 -3.52 9.99
N TYR A 83 -8.47 -3.76 9.51
CA TYR A 83 -7.73 -4.97 9.84
C TYR A 83 -7.36 -5.01 11.33
N MET A 84 -6.84 -3.93 11.91
CA MET A 84 -6.48 -3.87 13.33
C MET A 84 -7.70 -4.06 14.24
N ASP A 85 -8.81 -3.38 13.93
CA ASP A 85 -10.11 -3.49 14.61
C ASP A 85 -10.76 -4.88 14.44
N GLY A 86 -10.22 -5.72 13.54
CA GLY A 86 -10.68 -7.09 13.33
C GLY A 86 -11.96 -7.20 12.50
N LYS A 87 -12.34 -6.12 11.80
CA LYS A 87 -13.49 -6.10 10.89
C LYS A 87 -13.23 -6.90 9.62
N ILE A 88 -11.97 -6.99 9.21
CA ILE A 88 -11.50 -7.79 8.09
C ILE A 88 -10.39 -8.74 8.52
N THR A 89 -10.30 -9.88 7.83
CA THR A 89 -9.24 -10.86 8.01
C THR A 89 -7.90 -10.37 7.43
N LYS A 90 -6.81 -11.06 7.77
CA LYS A 90 -5.49 -10.78 7.18
C LYS A 90 -5.51 -11.04 5.67
N GLU A 91 -6.23 -12.07 5.25
CA GLU A 91 -6.38 -12.49 3.86
C GLU A 91 -7.12 -11.42 3.07
N GLU A 92 -8.22 -10.89 3.60
CA GLU A 92 -8.93 -9.76 3.03
C GLU A 92 -8.05 -8.51 3.00
N PHE A 93 -7.37 -8.17 4.11
CA PHE A 93 -6.42 -7.06 4.15
C PHE A 93 -5.36 -7.16 3.04
N LEU A 94 -4.76 -8.33 2.84
CA LEU A 94 -3.77 -8.56 1.81
C LEU A 94 -4.37 -8.54 0.40
N ARG A 95 -5.57 -9.11 0.20
CA ARG A 95 -6.30 -9.08 -1.08
C ARG A 95 -6.60 -7.64 -1.46
N GLU A 96 -7.16 -6.88 -0.53
CA GLU A 96 -7.52 -5.49 -0.67
C GLU A 96 -6.28 -4.61 -0.88
N TYR A 97 -5.15 -4.88 -0.23
CA TYR A 97 -3.89 -4.15 -0.43
C TYR A 97 -3.21 -4.50 -1.76
N ARG A 98 -3.38 -5.74 -2.26
CA ARG A 98 -2.73 -6.22 -3.48
C ARG A 98 -3.56 -6.02 -4.74
N ASP A 99 -4.75 -5.44 -4.63
CA ASP A 99 -5.60 -5.12 -5.76
C ASP A 99 -5.04 -3.93 -6.54
N PRO A 100 -4.56 -4.12 -7.79
CA PRO A 100 -4.03 -3.02 -8.60
C PRO A 100 -5.09 -1.93 -8.87
N ASN A 101 -6.38 -2.26 -8.86
CA ASN A 101 -7.43 -1.30 -9.20
C ASN A 101 -7.62 -0.19 -8.15
N LYS A 102 -7.00 -0.33 -6.97
CA LYS A 102 -7.05 0.67 -5.91
C LYS A 102 -5.93 1.69 -5.95
N TYR A 103 -4.96 1.48 -6.82
CA TYR A 103 -3.83 2.37 -6.98
C TYR A 103 -3.92 3.09 -8.31
N TRP A 104 -3.22 4.21 -8.37
CA TRP A 104 -2.95 4.95 -9.59
C TRP A 104 -1.47 5.41 -9.59
N PRO A 105 -0.88 5.68 -10.75
CA PRO A 105 0.42 6.33 -10.82
C PRO A 105 0.31 7.81 -10.43
N GLU A 106 1.12 8.25 -9.48
CA GLU A 106 1.27 9.65 -9.06
C GLU A 106 2.70 10.14 -9.31
N ASP A 107 2.85 11.44 -9.56
CA ASP A 107 4.16 12.05 -9.71
C ASP A 107 4.96 11.98 -8.40
N TRP A 108 6.22 11.57 -8.51
CA TRP A 108 7.11 11.39 -7.37
C TRP A 108 7.39 12.69 -6.61
N LEU A 109 7.48 13.84 -7.29
CA LEU A 109 7.74 15.14 -6.65
C LEU A 109 6.54 15.60 -5.83
N GLU A 110 5.33 15.42 -6.34
CA GLU A 110 4.10 15.83 -5.66
C GLU A 110 3.76 14.90 -4.49
N ASN A 111 4.05 13.60 -4.62
CA ASN A 111 3.86 12.62 -3.54
C ASN A 111 4.82 12.84 -2.35
N GLN A 112 5.91 13.60 -2.50
CA GLN A 112 6.77 13.98 -1.36
C GLN A 112 6.10 14.93 -0.37
N SER A 113 5.06 15.64 -0.80
CA SER A 113 4.43 16.68 0.02
C SER A 113 3.29 16.16 0.91
N HIS A 114 2.92 14.88 0.83
CA HIS A 114 1.73 14.30 1.50
C HIS A 114 0.44 15.11 1.28
N LYS A 115 0.38 15.92 0.21
CA LYS A 115 -0.63 16.97 0.03
C LYS A 115 -2.03 16.42 -0.21
N TRP A 116 -2.11 15.17 -0.67
CA TRP A 116 -3.35 14.50 -1.07
C TRP A 116 -3.61 13.20 -0.28
N GLU A 117 -2.76 12.89 0.72
CA GLU A 117 -2.86 11.69 1.57
C GLU A 117 -3.89 11.81 2.71
#